data_AF-X8CR33-F1
#
_entry.id   AF-X8CR33-F1
#
_cell.length_a   1.000
_cell.length_b   1.000
_cell.length_c   1.000
_cell.angle_alpha   90.00
_cell.angle_beta   90.00
_cell.angle_gamma   90.00
#
_symmetry.space_group_name_H-M   'P 1'
#
loop_
_entity.id
_entity.type
_entity.pdbx_description
1 polymer ?
#
loop_
_entity_poly.entity_id
_entity_poly.type
_entity_poly.pdbx_seq_one_letter_code
_entity_poly.pdbx_strand_id
1 'polypeptide(L)'
;MAVSAIGFGCGALMQSPSKKERMAVLAGAVDSGITHFDTARMYGLGMAEAELGAFLRTVDRDSVTIATKFGIDVGGAARRLGRFQARPGRC
;
A
#
# COMPACT_ATOMS: atom_id res chain seq x y z
N MET A 1 4.82 -11.31 -18.95
CA MET A 1 4.00 -10.44 -18.07
C MET A 1 4.15 -9.03 -18.60
N ALA A 2 3.04 -8.35 -18.92
CA ALA A 2 3.07 -6.97 -19.40
C ALA A 2 2.67 -6.03 -18.26
N VAL A 3 3.30 -4.86 -18.20
CA VAL A 3 3.03 -3.81 -17.21
C VAL A 3 2.88 -2.48 -17.93
N SER A 4 2.12 -1.55 -17.34
CA SER A 4 2.08 -0.16 -17.79
C SER A 4 3.47 0.47 -17.72
N ALA A 5 3.75 1.44 -18.61
CA ALA A 5 5.03 2.14 -18.63
C ALA A 5 5.32 2.90 -17.31
N ILE A 6 4.26 3.29 -16.59
CA ILE A 6 4.33 3.90 -15.27
C ILE A 6 3.71 2.94 -14.24
N GLY A 7 4.40 2.71 -13.14
CA GLY A 7 3.90 1.95 -11.99
C GLY A 7 3.53 2.86 -10.81
N PHE A 8 2.67 2.38 -9.93
CA PHE A 8 2.28 3.09 -8.72
C PHE A 8 3.00 2.53 -7.49
N GLY A 9 3.84 3.35 -6.86
CA GLY A 9 4.54 2.99 -5.62
C GLY A 9 3.72 3.30 -4.38
N CYS A 10 3.43 2.28 -3.56
CA CYS A 10 2.64 2.42 -2.33
C CYS A 10 3.45 2.89 -1.11
N GLY A 11 4.72 3.29 -1.27
CA GLY A 11 5.60 3.69 -0.16
C GLY A 11 5.11 4.90 0.64
N ALA A 12 4.42 5.84 -0.02
CA ALA A 12 3.82 7.02 0.61
C ALA A 12 2.34 6.84 0.93
N LEU A 13 1.74 5.67 0.66
CA LEU A 13 0.29 5.47 0.78
C LEU A 13 -0.21 5.82 2.18
N MET A 14 0.55 5.45 3.23
CA MET A 14 0.18 5.73 4.62
C MET A 14 0.52 7.16 5.11
N GLN A 15 1.01 8.06 4.25
CA GLN A 15 1.19 9.46 4.63
C GLN A 15 -0.14 10.20 4.75
N SER A 16 -1.17 9.80 3.99
CA SER A 16 -2.52 10.31 4.23
C SER A 16 -3.14 9.57 5.43
N PRO A 17 -3.66 10.28 6.45
CA PRO A 17 -4.41 9.65 7.54
C PRO A 17 -5.79 9.15 7.09
N SER A 18 -6.32 9.69 5.98
CA SER A 18 -7.66 9.38 5.47
C SER A 18 -7.65 8.14 4.60
N LYS A 19 -8.30 7.07 5.06
CA LYS A 19 -8.50 5.86 4.24
C LYS A 19 -9.21 6.17 2.93
N LYS A 20 -10.17 7.10 2.95
CA LYS A 20 -10.91 7.53 1.76
C LYS A 20 -9.96 8.11 0.71
N GLU A 21 -9.01 8.96 1.10
CA GLU A 21 -8.02 9.53 0.19
C GLU A 21 -7.09 8.45 -0.35
N ARG A 22 -6.62 7.52 0.49
CA ARG A 22 -5.78 6.40 0.04
C ARG A 22 -6.48 5.53 -1.01
N MET A 23 -7.76 5.21 -0.80
CA MET A 23 -8.55 4.47 -1.78
C MET A 23 -8.79 5.28 -3.06
N ALA A 24 -9.04 6.59 -2.94
CA ALA A 24 -9.23 7.47 -4.09
C ALA A 24 -7.95 7.56 -4.95
N VAL A 25 -6.77 7.60 -4.34
CA VAL A 25 -5.50 7.60 -5.08
C VAL A 25 -5.25 6.27 -5.79
N LEU A 26 -5.55 5.13 -5.14
CA LEU A 26 -5.45 3.82 -5.78
C LEU A 26 -6.44 3.68 -6.96
N ALA A 27 -7.67 4.16 -6.78
CA ALA A 27 -8.66 4.22 -7.86
C ALA A 27 -8.16 5.10 -9.01
N GLY A 28 -7.68 6.31 -8.72
CA GLY A 28 -7.13 7.21 -9.73
C GLY A 28 -5.94 6.61 -10.49
N ALA A 29 -5.12 5.79 -9.85
CA ALA A 29 -4.04 5.05 -10.53
C ALA A 29 -4.59 4.06 -11.55
N VAL A 30 -5.57 3.24 -11.16
CA VAL A 30 -6.24 2.28 -12.07
C VAL A 30 -6.96 3.01 -13.20
N ASP A 31 -7.71 4.07 -12.88
CA ASP A 31 -8.45 4.88 -13.86
C ASP A 31 -7.53 5.56 -14.87
N SER A 32 -6.28 5.82 -14.48
CA SER A 32 -5.22 6.35 -15.36
C SER A 32 -4.51 5.27 -16.19
N GLY A 33 -4.95 4.01 -16.13
CA GLY A 33 -4.37 2.89 -16.86
C GLY A 33 -3.11 2.29 -16.24
N ILE A 34 -2.82 2.57 -14.95
CA ILE A 34 -1.69 1.94 -14.26
C ILE A 34 -2.07 0.50 -13.90
N THR A 35 -1.26 -0.45 -14.37
CA THR A 35 -1.45 -1.89 -14.15
C THR A 35 -0.36 -2.51 -13.28
N HIS A 36 0.64 -1.73 -12.85
CA HIS A 36 1.72 -2.23 -12.00
C HIS A 36 1.80 -1.48 -10.67
N PHE A 37 1.70 -2.23 -9.57
CA PHE A 37 1.71 -1.70 -8.20
C PHE A 37 2.91 -2.26 -7.44
N ASP A 38 3.66 -1.37 -6.81
CA ASP A 38 4.83 -1.71 -5.99
C ASP A 38 4.51 -1.46 -4.51
N THR A 39 4.76 -2.47 -3.68
CA THR A 39 4.56 -2.40 -2.22
C THR A 39 5.69 -3.11 -1.47
N ALA A 40 5.61 -3.13 -0.14
CA ALA A 40 6.50 -3.88 0.72
C ALA A 40 5.89 -4.02 2.11
N ARG A 41 6.22 -5.10 2.82
CA ARG A 41 5.85 -5.27 4.24
C ARG A 41 6.25 -4.08 5.12
N MET A 42 7.36 -3.41 4.81
CA MET A 42 7.82 -2.27 5.60
C MET A 42 6.97 -1.00 5.37
N TYR A 43 6.24 -0.92 4.25
CA TYR A 43 5.42 0.25 3.93
C TYR A 43 4.20 0.29 4.83
N GLY A 44 4.16 1.29 5.72
CA GLY A 44 3.12 1.39 6.72
C GLY A 44 3.07 0.21 7.69
N LEU A 45 4.20 -0.46 7.95
CA LEU A 45 4.26 -1.64 8.82
C LEU A 45 3.23 -2.73 8.42
N GLY A 46 3.03 -2.93 7.11
CA GLY A 46 2.10 -3.90 6.53
C GLY A 46 0.74 -3.33 6.15
N MET A 47 0.40 -2.10 6.59
CA MET A 47 -0.87 -1.47 6.23
C MET A 47 -0.98 -1.19 4.73
N ALA A 48 0.13 -0.85 4.05
CA ALA A 48 0.10 -0.63 2.61
C ALA A 48 -0.23 -1.90 1.82
N GLU A 49 0.35 -3.05 2.20
CA GLU A 49 0.00 -4.35 1.60
C GLU A 49 -1.46 -4.72 1.86
N ALA A 50 -1.93 -4.52 3.10
CA ALA A 50 -3.31 -4.84 3.48
C ALA A 50 -4.34 -3.98 2.73
N GLU A 51 -4.10 -2.68 2.62
CA GLU A 51 -5.02 -1.77 1.92
C GLU A 51 -4.96 -1.92 0.40
N LEU A 52 -3.77 -2.08 -0.19
CA LEU A 52 -3.65 -2.41 -1.61
C LEU A 52 -4.38 -3.72 -1.91
N GLY A 53 -4.16 -4.77 -1.11
CA GLY A 53 -4.83 -6.06 -1.29
C GLY A 53 -6.36 -5.97 -1.11
N ALA A 54 -6.85 -5.06 -0.26
CA ALA A 54 -8.28 -4.82 -0.10
C ALA A 54 -8.89 -4.10 -1.31
N PHE A 55 -8.19 -3.08 -1.81
CA PHE A 55 -8.58 -2.35 -3.01
C PHE A 55 -8.56 -3.27 -4.25
N LEU A 56 -7.51 -4.07 -4.45
CA LEU A 56 -7.38 -4.90 -5.64
C LEU A 56 -8.40 -6.06 -5.72
N ARG A 57 -9.18 -6.31 -4.66
CA ARG A 57 -10.35 -7.21 -4.75
C ARG A 57 -11.53 -6.60 -5.50
N THR A 58 -11.52 -5.29 -5.75
CA THR A 58 -12.57 -4.57 -6.48
C THR A 58 -12.20 -4.31 -7.93
N VAL A 59 -11.05 -4.79 -8.39
CA VAL A 59 -10.60 -4.68 -9.79
C VAL A 59 -10.39 -6.07 -10.37
N ASP A 60 -10.32 -6.17 -11.70
CA ASP A 60 -9.94 -7.43 -12.34
C ASP A 60 -8.51 -7.80 -11.94
N ARG A 61 -8.35 -8.92 -11.23
CA ARG A 61 -7.05 -9.36 -10.70
C ARG A 61 -6.05 -9.62 -11.82
N ASP A 62 -6.50 -10.11 -12.98
CA ASP A 62 -5.59 -10.45 -14.09
C ASP A 62 -5.14 -9.19 -14.85
N SER A 63 -5.80 -8.06 -14.64
CA SER A 63 -5.42 -6.76 -15.21
C SER A 63 -4.26 -6.07 -14.48
N VAL A 64 -3.82 -6.59 -13.32
CA VAL A 64 -2.80 -5.95 -12.48
C VAL A 64 -1.64 -6.88 -12.11
N THR A 65 -0.45 -6.29 -11.99
CA THR A 65 0.77 -6.93 -11.48
C THR A 65 1.19 -6.27 -10.17
N ILE A 66 1.58 -7.07 -9.18
CA ILE A 66 2.02 -6.60 -7.87
C ILE A 66 3.48 -7.02 -7.67
N ALA A 67 4.35 -6.04 -7.39
CA ALA A 67 5.68 -6.28 -6.85
C ALA A 67 5.65 -6.05 -5.33
N THR A 68 6.15 -7.01 -4.56
CA THR A 68 6.42 -6.82 -3.13
C THR A 68 7.85 -7.24 -2.79
N LYS A 69 8.32 -6.81 -1.63
CA LYS A 69 9.71 -6.94 -1.18
C LYS A 69 9.76 -7.66 0.16
N PHE A 70 10.73 -8.56 0.30
CA PHE A 70 11.03 -9.26 1.54
C PHE A 70 12.51 -9.10 1.92
N GLY A 71 12.90 -9.48 3.14
CA GLY A 71 14.29 -9.47 3.60
C GLY A 71 14.65 -8.36 4.57
N ILE A 72 13.82 -7.32 4.71
CA ILE A 72 13.94 -6.36 5.81
C ILE A 72 13.14 -6.88 6.99
N ASP A 73 13.82 -7.24 8.08
CA ASP A 73 13.14 -7.61 9.31
C ASP A 73 12.49 -6.38 9.95
N VAL A 74 11.19 -6.50 10.21
CA VAL A 74 10.41 -5.52 10.96
C VAL A 74 10.61 -5.77 12.47
N GLY A 75 11.81 -6.23 12.84
CA GLY A 75 12.19 -6.79 14.14
C GLY A 75 11.90 -5.85 15.31
N GLY A 76 12.01 -6.37 16.55
CA GLY A 76 11.44 -5.84 17.80
C GLY A 76 11.45 -4.31 18.05
N ALA A 77 12.38 -3.56 17.45
CA ALA A 77 12.36 -2.10 17.41
C ALA A 77 11.13 -1.51 16.69
N ALA A 78 10.68 -2.07 15.57
CA ALA A 78 9.46 -1.62 14.88
C ALA A 78 8.18 -2.01 15.64
N ARG A 79 8.17 -3.11 16.40
CA ARG A 79 7.10 -3.40 17.40
C ARG A 79 7.08 -2.37 18.53
N ARG A 80 8.23 -1.78 18.89
CA ARG A 80 8.36 -0.72 19.91
C ARG A 80 7.96 0.66 19.38
N LEU A 81 8.34 0.96 18.13
CA LEU A 81 7.99 2.20 17.41
C LEU A 81 6.55 2.22 16.90
N GLY A 82 5.95 1.07 16.58
CA GLY A 82 4.52 0.97 16.23
C GLY A 82 3.60 1.45 17.36
N ARG A 83 4.01 1.32 18.64
CA ARG A 83 3.31 1.94 19.79
C ARG A 83 3.46 3.47 19.85
N PHE A 84 4.50 4.02 19.21
CA PHE A 84 4.72 5.46 19.10
C PHE A 84 4.05 6.06 17.86
N GLN A 85 3.87 5.28 16.79
CA GLN A 85 3.18 5.71 15.56
C GLN A 85 1.66 5.54 15.68
N ALA A 86 1.18 4.54 16.42
CA ALA A 86 -0.20 4.48 16.89
C ALA A 86 -0.33 5.29 18.19
N ARG A 87 -0.36 6.63 18.09
CA ARG A 87 -0.76 7.43 19.26
C ARG A 87 -2.29 7.46 19.40
N PRO A 88 -2.81 7.30 20.63
CA PRO A 88 -4.21 7.15 20.92
C PRO A 88 -4.91 8.51 20.98
N GLY A 89 -6.06 8.62 20.31
CA GLY A 89 -7.01 9.72 20.41
C GLY A 89 -7.60 10.04 19.04
N ARG A 90 -8.91 10.05 18.81
CA ARG A 90 -10.11 9.94 19.64
C ARG A 90 -11.26 9.67 18.65
N CYS A 91 -12.36 9.12 19.16
CA CYS A 91 -13.66 9.18 18.51
C CYS A 91 -14.09 10.63 18.25
#